data_AF-A0A1H8CJM3-F1
#
_entry.id   AF-A0A1H8CJM3-F1
#
_cell.length_a   1.000
_cell.length_b   1.000
_cell.length_c   1.000
_cell.angle_alpha   90.00
_cell.angle_beta   90.00
_cell.angle_gamma   90.00
#
_symmetry.space_group_name_H-M   'P 1'
#
loop_
_entity.id
_entity.type
_entity.pdbx_description
1 polymer ?
#
loop_
_entity_poly.entity_id
_entity_poly.type
_entity_poly.pdbx_seq_one_letter_code
_entity_poly.pdbx_strand_id
1 'polypeptide(L)'
;MKPLDKVTEDEEPKVIVFLVNADQISGLTFFANYDQPTQDNVTTFFGAGCHSTILQPIEQSKSDTPKALIGLTDPSARKFVDKNILSFSIPYERFLEMEDNVEESFLTKETWAPIKDRI
;
A
#
# COMPACT_ATOMS: atom_id res chain seq x y z
N MET A 1 6.87 1.54 13.84
CA MET A 1 5.85 2.16 12.98
C MET A 1 5.18 3.26 13.78
N LYS A 2 5.10 4.46 13.21
CA LYS A 2 4.49 5.63 13.85
C LYS A 2 3.18 5.93 13.12
N PRO A 3 2.05 6.11 13.83
CA PRO A 3 0.84 6.63 13.21
C PRO A 3 1.13 7.95 12.47
N LEU A 4 0.48 8.16 11.33
CA LEU A 4 0.76 9.30 10.45
C LEU A 4 0.59 10.65 11.17
N ASP A 5 -0.45 10.77 12.00
CA ASP A 5 -0.76 11.95 12.83
C ASP A 5 0.31 12.28 13.88
N LYS A 6 1.25 11.37 14.11
CA LYS A 6 2.37 11.56 15.06
C LYS A 6 3.69 11.81 14.36
N VAL A 7 3.77 11.66 13.03
CA VAL A 7 5.00 11.96 12.27
C VAL A 7 5.24 13.46 12.32
N THR A 8 6.45 13.87 12.68
CA THR A 8 6.85 15.28 12.74
C THR A 8 7.49 15.72 11.43
N GLU A 9 7.52 17.03 11.15
CA GLU A 9 8.11 17.58 9.92
C GLU A 9 9.60 17.23 9.74
N ASP A 10 10.33 17.03 10.85
CA ASP A 10 11.75 16.64 10.83
C ASP A 10 11.98 15.15 10.53
N GLU A 11 10.92 14.34 10.44
CA GLU A 11 11.00 12.91 10.15
C GLU A 11 10.65 12.64 8.69
N GLU A 12 11.51 11.91 7.99
CA GLU A 12 11.25 11.47 6.63
C GLU A 12 10.78 10.01 6.62
N PRO A 13 9.50 9.73 6.30
CA PRO A 13 9.02 8.36 6.18
C PRO A 13 9.75 7.63 5.04
N LYS A 14 9.99 6.33 5.22
CA LYS A 14 10.53 5.48 4.13
C LYS A 14 9.47 4.59 3.49
N VAL A 15 8.45 4.24 4.25
CA VAL A 15 7.35 3.38 3.80
C VAL A 15 6.06 3.84 4.45
N ILE A 16 5.00 3.90 3.66
CA ILE A 16 3.63 4.05 4.14
C ILE A 16 2.98 2.66 4.20
N VAL A 17 2.38 2.34 5.35
CA VAL A 17 1.72 1.04 5.57
C VAL A 17 0.25 1.28 5.88
N PHE A 18 -0.62 0.81 5.00
CA PHE A 18 -2.06 0.77 5.24
C PHE A 18 -2.47 -0.59 5.77
N LEU A 19 -3.37 -0.60 6.75
CA LEU A 19 -4.11 -1.80 7.14
C LEU A 19 -5.44 -1.79 6.40
N VAL A 20 -5.66 -2.79 5.54
CA VAL A 20 -6.67 -2.72 4.48
C VAL A 20 -7.48 -4.00 4.36
N ASN A 21 -8.75 -3.83 4.02
CA ASN A 21 -9.63 -4.92 3.61
C ASN A 21 -9.51 -5.22 2.10
N ALA A 22 -10.27 -6.20 1.62
CA ALA A 22 -10.23 -6.61 0.20
C ALA A 22 -10.61 -5.47 -0.77
N ASP A 23 -11.59 -4.62 -0.43
CA ASP A 23 -12.03 -3.52 -1.29
C ASP A 23 -10.95 -2.44 -1.38
N GLN A 24 -10.33 -2.10 -0.24
CA GLN A 24 -9.20 -1.17 -0.18
C GLN A 24 -7.98 -1.72 -0.94
N ILE A 25 -7.70 -3.03 -0.89
CA ILE A 25 -6.65 -3.66 -1.71
C ILE A 25 -6.98 -3.52 -3.19
N SER A 26 -8.23 -3.75 -3.61
CA SER A 26 -8.63 -3.57 -5.01
C SER A 26 -8.40 -2.13 -5.49
N GLY A 27 -8.81 -1.14 -4.67
CA GLY A 27 -8.58 0.27 -4.97
C GLY A 27 -7.09 0.62 -5.06
N LEU A 28 -6.31 0.29 -4.03
CA LEU A 28 -4.88 0.58 -4.00
C LEU A 28 -4.09 -0.15 -5.08
N THR A 29 -4.50 -1.37 -5.44
CA THR A 29 -3.83 -2.13 -6.51
C THR A 29 -4.06 -1.49 -7.86
N PHE A 30 -5.30 -1.08 -8.15
CA PHE A 30 -5.60 -0.38 -9.40
C PHE A 30 -4.90 0.98 -9.43
N PHE A 31 -4.89 1.68 -8.30
CA PHE A 31 -4.27 2.99 -8.21
C PHE A 31 -2.75 2.96 -8.36
N ALA A 32 -2.07 1.99 -7.75
CA ALA A 32 -0.62 1.84 -7.86
C ALA A 32 -0.13 1.60 -9.30
N ASN A 33 -1.00 1.18 -10.21
CA ASN A 33 -0.71 0.97 -11.63
C ASN A 33 -1.25 2.10 -12.53
N TYR A 34 -1.95 3.09 -11.99
CA TYR A 34 -2.70 4.08 -12.77
C TYR A 34 -1.81 4.91 -13.70
N ASP A 35 -0.69 5.39 -13.18
CA ASP A 35 0.27 6.29 -13.83
C ASP A 35 1.52 5.55 -14.35
N GLN A 36 1.55 4.21 -14.24
CA GLN A 36 2.70 3.40 -14.58
C GLN A 36 2.58 2.83 -16.01
N PRO A 37 3.71 2.70 -16.75
CA PRO A 37 3.70 2.10 -18.08
C PRO A 37 3.48 0.57 -18.07
N THR A 38 3.64 -0.07 -16.91
CA THR A 38 3.44 -1.50 -16.71
C THR A 38 2.28 -1.79 -15.76
N GLN A 39 1.84 -3.04 -15.69
CA GLN A 39 0.71 -3.49 -14.86
C GLN A 39 1.14 -4.38 -13.68
N ASP A 40 2.44 -4.47 -13.42
CA ASP A 40 3.05 -5.37 -12.44
C ASP A 40 3.65 -4.63 -11.23
N ASN A 41 3.06 -3.48 -10.85
CA ASN A 41 3.56 -2.58 -9.80
C ASN A 41 3.10 -2.94 -8.39
N VAL A 42 2.40 -4.06 -8.23
CA VAL A 42 1.98 -4.60 -6.93
C VAL A 42 2.39 -6.06 -6.84
N THR A 43 2.98 -6.46 -5.71
CA THR A 43 3.47 -7.82 -5.52
C THR A 43 3.15 -8.36 -4.12
N THR A 44 3.29 -9.67 -3.96
CA THR A 44 3.28 -10.34 -2.66
C THR A 44 4.65 -10.95 -2.43
N PHE A 45 5.06 -11.03 -1.16
CA PHE A 45 6.37 -11.54 -0.80
C PHE A 45 6.27 -12.77 0.11
N PHE A 46 7.04 -13.82 -0.20
CA PHE A 46 7.18 -14.98 0.66
C PHE A 46 8.16 -14.66 1.80
N GLY A 47 7.63 -14.37 2.98
CA GLY A 47 8.41 -14.10 4.18
C GLY A 47 7.54 -13.85 5.40
N ALA A 48 8.16 -13.57 6.54
CA ALA A 48 7.43 -13.19 7.75
C ALA A 48 6.69 -11.85 7.56
N GLY A 49 5.65 -11.60 8.35
CA GLY A 49 4.80 -10.42 8.21
C GLY A 49 5.58 -9.11 8.31
N CYS A 50 6.56 -9.03 9.21
CA CYS A 50 7.44 -7.86 9.29
C CYS A 50 8.30 -7.66 8.04
N HIS A 51 8.69 -8.73 7.35
CA HIS A 51 9.46 -8.63 6.11
C HIS A 51 8.59 -8.11 4.97
N SER A 52 7.40 -8.69 4.77
CA SER A 52 6.49 -8.25 3.70
C SER A 52 5.90 -6.86 3.94
N THR A 53 5.77 -6.43 5.20
CA THR A 53 5.17 -5.14 5.57
C THR A 53 6.19 -3.99 5.65
N ILE A 54 7.45 -4.25 6.01
CA ILE A 54 8.42 -3.18 6.30
C ILE A 54 9.71 -3.36 5.50
N LEU A 55 10.39 -4.50 5.65
CA LEU A 55 11.74 -4.65 5.09
C LEU A 55 11.72 -4.69 3.56
N GLN A 56 10.82 -5.46 2.97
CA GLN A 56 10.73 -5.58 1.52
C GLN A 56 10.27 -4.29 0.82
N PRO A 57 9.30 -3.52 1.34
CA PRO A 57 9.02 -2.19 0.80
C PRO A 57 10.22 -1.24 0.88
N ILE A 58 11.03 -1.28 1.95
CA ILE A 58 12.30 -0.52 2.02
C ILE A 58 13.28 -0.99 0.96
N GLU A 59 13.39 -2.29 0.70
CA GLU A 59 14.25 -2.78 -0.38
C GLU A 59 13.71 -2.38 -1.77
N GLN A 60 12.40 -2.37 -1.98
CA GLN A 60 11.78 -1.90 -3.22
C GLN A 60 12.04 -0.42 -3.49
N SER A 61 12.19 0.41 -2.46
CA SER A 61 12.51 1.83 -2.63
C SER A 61 13.91 2.08 -3.24
N LYS A 62 14.73 1.03 -3.39
CA LYS A 62 16.04 1.10 -4.06
C LYS A 62 15.99 0.65 -5.53
N SER A 63 14.83 0.18 -5.99
CA SER A 63 14.58 -0.21 -7.38
C SER A 63 14.26 1.02 -8.22
N ASP A 64 14.64 1.00 -9.49
CA ASP A 64 14.25 2.04 -10.46
C ASP A 64 12.72 2.10 -10.65
N THR A 65 12.06 0.95 -10.47
CA THR A 65 10.59 0.82 -10.50
C THR A 65 10.09 0.21 -9.18
N PRO A 66 9.84 1.05 -8.16
CA PRO A 66 9.42 0.57 -6.85
C PRO A 66 8.00 -0.01 -6.89
N LYS A 67 7.84 -1.25 -6.40
CA LYS A 67 6.53 -1.91 -6.30
C LYS A 67 5.92 -1.72 -4.91
N ALA A 68 4.59 -1.62 -4.86
CA ALA A 68 3.85 -1.75 -3.62
C ALA A 68 3.69 -3.24 -3.24
N LEU A 69 3.55 -3.52 -1.94
CA LEU A 69 3.46 -4.88 -1.42
C LEU A 69 2.16 -5.13 -0.66
N ILE A 70 1.54 -6.26 -0.97
CA ILE A 70 0.52 -6.88 -0.11
C ILE A 70 1.25 -7.78 0.90
N GLY A 71 1.12 -7.43 2.18
CA GLY A 71 1.77 -8.10 3.30
C GLY A 71 0.79 -8.67 4.32
N LEU A 72 1.31 -9.10 5.47
CA LEU A 72 0.55 -9.84 6.49
C LEU A 72 -0.15 -11.10 5.95
N THR A 73 0.41 -11.73 4.92
CA THR A 73 -0.09 -12.96 4.31
C THR A 73 0.44 -14.22 4.98
N ASP A 74 1.48 -14.11 5.82
CA ASP A 74 2.12 -15.27 6.43
C ASP A 74 1.29 -15.85 7.60
N PRO A 75 1.22 -17.19 7.74
CA PRO A 75 0.41 -17.82 8.78
C PRO A 75 0.76 -17.42 10.22
N SER A 76 1.99 -16.95 10.46
CA SER A 76 2.40 -16.56 11.81
C SER A 76 1.80 -15.21 12.20
N ALA A 77 1.74 -14.24 11.29
CA ALA A 77 1.09 -12.95 11.52
C ALA A 77 -0.44 -13.02 11.45
N ARG A 78 -1.02 -13.87 10.55
CA ARG A 78 -2.48 -14.01 10.39
C ARG A 78 -3.24 -14.33 11.68
N LYS A 79 -2.58 -14.91 12.68
CA LYS A 79 -3.17 -15.25 13.99
C LYS A 79 -3.46 -14.01 14.86
N PHE A 80 -2.79 -12.89 14.60
CA PHE A 80 -2.77 -11.72 15.47
C PHE A 80 -3.42 -10.48 14.85
N VAL A 81 -3.97 -10.61 13.65
CA VAL A 81 -4.64 -9.53 12.91
C VAL A 81 -6.04 -9.97 12.51
N ASP A 82 -6.94 -9.02 12.28
CA ASP A 82 -8.30 -9.33 11.87
C ASP A 82 -8.32 -10.16 10.57
N LYS A 83 -9.27 -11.10 10.49
CA LYS A 83 -9.39 -12.06 9.39
C LYS A 83 -9.57 -11.37 8.02
N ASN A 84 -10.11 -10.16 7.99
CA ASN A 84 -10.37 -9.39 6.78
C ASN A 84 -9.28 -8.36 6.47
N ILE A 85 -8.30 -8.16 7.36
CA ILE A 85 -7.28 -7.12 7.22
C ILE A 85 -5.96 -7.72 6.75
N LEU A 86 -5.35 -7.12 5.75
CA LEU A 86 -3.95 -7.31 5.33
C LEU A 86 -3.22 -5.98 5.40
N SER A 87 -1.92 -5.96 5.08
CA SER A 87 -1.20 -4.70 4.88
C SER A 87 -1.02 -4.40 3.41
N PHE A 88 -1.07 -3.12 3.04
CA PHE A 88 -0.62 -2.62 1.76
C PHE A 88 0.48 -1.59 2.01
N SER A 89 1.70 -1.90 1.60
CA SER A 89 2.90 -1.12 1.93
C SER A 89 3.49 -0.51 0.68
N ILE A 90 3.79 0.79 0.73
CA ILE A 90 4.22 1.58 -0.41
C ILE A 90 5.50 2.32 -0.04
N PRO A 91 6.57 2.26 -0.86
CA PRO A 91 7.72 3.16 -0.72
C PRO A 91 7.27 4.62 -0.69
N TYR A 92 7.85 5.44 0.18
CA TYR A 92 7.33 6.79 0.43
C TYR A 92 7.31 7.69 -0.82
N GLU A 93 8.38 7.69 -1.61
CA GLU A 93 8.43 8.45 -2.87
C GLU A 93 7.30 8.02 -3.83
N ARG A 94 7.08 6.71 -3.96
CA ARG A 94 5.98 6.17 -4.76
C ARG A 94 4.61 6.57 -4.23
N PHE A 95 4.46 6.68 -2.91
CA PHE A 95 3.22 7.16 -2.30
C PHE A 95 2.93 8.62 -2.67
N LEU A 96 3.95 9.50 -2.69
CA LEU A 96 3.78 10.90 -3.09
C LEU A 96 3.32 11.02 -4.55
N GLU A 97 3.92 10.25 -5.46
CA GLU A 97 3.48 10.19 -6.86
C GLU A 97 2.02 9.73 -6.98
N MET A 98 1.62 8.73 -6.18
CA MET A 98 0.22 8.30 -6.13
C MET A 98 -0.67 9.41 -5.58
N GLU A 99 -0.28 10.11 -4.52
CA GLU A 99 -1.04 11.21 -3.92
C GLU A 99 -1.33 12.33 -4.93
N ASP A 100 -0.34 12.73 -5.73
CA ASP A 100 -0.49 13.74 -6.78
C ASP A 100 -1.52 13.35 -7.85
N ASN A 101 -1.74 12.05 -8.06
CA ASN A 101 -2.70 11.54 -9.05
C ASN A 101 -4.14 11.39 -8.51
N VAL A 102 -4.39 11.64 -7.21
CA VAL A 102 -5.69 11.32 -6.57
C VAL A 102 -6.86 12.02 -7.27
N GLU A 103 -6.76 13.32 -7.54
CA GLU A 103 -7.87 14.11 -8.10
C GLU A 103 -8.26 13.64 -9.50
N GLU A 104 -7.25 13.29 -10.32
CA GLU A 104 -7.43 12.87 -11.71
C GLU A 104 -7.84 11.40 -11.84
N SER A 105 -7.52 10.58 -10.83
CA SER A 105 -7.74 9.14 -10.84
C SER A 105 -9.21 8.70 -10.79
N PHE A 106 -9.41 7.37 -10.87
CA PHE A 106 -10.72 6.74 -10.71
C PHE A 106 -11.35 6.95 -9.32
N LEU A 107 -10.58 7.34 -8.30
CA LEU A 107 -11.06 7.52 -6.93
C LEU A 107 -12.12 8.63 -6.80
N THR A 108 -12.15 9.58 -7.74
CA THR A 108 -13.14 10.67 -7.81
C THR A 108 -14.34 10.34 -8.69
N LYS A 109 -14.39 9.14 -9.30
CA LYS A 109 -15.38 8.77 -10.32
C LYS A 109 -16.49 7.90 -9.73
N GLU A 110 -17.66 7.91 -10.38
CA GLU A 110 -18.85 7.17 -9.94
C GLU A 110 -18.63 5.67 -9.79
N THR A 111 -17.71 5.07 -10.57
CA THR A 111 -17.37 3.65 -10.49
C THR A 111 -16.81 3.25 -9.11
N TRP A 112 -16.09 4.15 -8.44
CA TRP A 112 -15.52 3.88 -7.11
C TRP A 112 -16.54 4.12 -5.98
N ALA A 113 -17.56 4.97 -6.19
CA ALA A 113 -18.46 5.40 -5.12
C ALA A 113 -19.17 4.24 -4.37
N PRO A 114 -19.76 3.23 -5.04
CA PRO A 114 -20.38 2.10 -4.34
C PRO A 114 -19.39 1.22 -3.56
N ILE A 115 -18.11 1.20 -3.97
CA ILE A 115 -17.07 0.44 -3.27
C ILE A 115 -16.59 1.23 -2.06
N LYS A 116 -16.47 2.55 -2.17
CA LYS A 116 -16.14 3.44 -1.05
C LYS A 116 -17.12 3.31 0.11
N ASP A 117 -18.41 3.09 -0.16
CA ASP A 117 -19.44 2.88 0.86
C ASP A 117 -19.30 1.55 1.64
N ARG A 118 -18.42 0.64 1.19
CA ARG A 118 -18.15 -0.66 1.84
C ARG A 118 -16.92 -0.63 2.77
N ILE A 119 -16.25 0.53 2.87
CA ILE A 119 -14.98 0.72 3.58
C ILE A 119 -15.20 1.33 4.97
#